data_AF-A0A6A5AVM8-F1
#
_entry.id   AF-A0A6A5AVM8-F1
#
_cell.length_a   1.000
_cell.length_b   1.000
_cell.length_c   1.000
_cell.angle_alpha   90.00
_cell.angle_beta   90.00
_cell.angle_gamma   90.00
#
_symmetry.space_group_name_H-M   'P 1'
#
loop_
_entity.id
_entity.type
_entity.pdbx_description
1 polymer ?
#
loop_
_entity_poly.entity_id
_entity_poly.type
_entity_poly.pdbx_seq_one_letter_code
_entity_poly.pdbx_strand_id
1 'polypeptide(L)'
;MVNPLTRCMEDYCLPPFATFHARDIAPAVRAAISEYALDLNALEDDLCDADDLCWTSVMDRLEIIDDPLRRLSSILEHLSTVANSPELRSAQDDVQEDILAMQSRRAQSPVVFHAMQTLRASPAFDSEFTTEQQVLTSLCLSCG
;
A
#
# COMPACT_ATOMS: atom_id res chain seq x y z
N MET A 1 9.86 16.63 -16.58
CA MET A 1 8.67 17.22 -15.91
C MET A 1 8.20 16.17 -14.93
N VAL A 2 8.12 16.49 -13.64
CA VAL A 2 7.69 15.52 -12.61
C VAL A 2 6.17 15.36 -12.73
N ASN A 3 5.70 14.12 -12.67
CA ASN A 3 4.27 13.81 -12.75
C ASN A 3 3.53 14.44 -11.55
N PRO A 4 2.42 15.18 -11.76
CA PRO A 4 1.71 15.87 -10.68
C PRO A 4 1.13 14.92 -9.62
N LEU A 5 0.75 13.70 -10.00
CA LEU A 5 0.23 12.69 -9.08
C LEU A 5 1.37 12.06 -8.24
N THR A 6 2.54 11.83 -8.84
CA THR A 6 3.72 11.39 -8.07
C THR A 6 4.10 12.44 -7.02
N ARG A 7 4.16 13.71 -7.44
CA ARG A 7 4.51 14.81 -6.54
C ARG A 7 3.54 14.97 -5.36
N CYS A 8 2.23 14.81 -5.57
CA CYS A 8 1.29 14.95 -4.45
C CYS A 8 1.35 13.79 -3.45
N MET A 9 1.86 12.63 -3.85
CA MET A 9 2.19 11.55 -2.91
C MET A 9 3.39 11.95 -2.05
N GLU A 10 4.48 12.41 -2.68
CA GLU A 10 5.69 12.88 -1.98
C GLU A 10 5.40 14.05 -1.01
N ASP A 11 4.64 15.05 -1.47
CA ASP A 11 4.32 16.24 -0.70
C ASP A 11 3.19 16.01 0.33
N TYR A 12 2.64 14.79 0.43
CA TYR A 12 1.49 14.45 1.29
C TYR A 12 0.31 15.43 1.15
N CYS A 13 0.04 15.89 -0.08
CA CYS A 13 -0.99 16.89 -0.35
C CYS A 13 -2.17 16.32 -1.14
N LEU A 14 -3.25 17.10 -1.24
CA LEU A 14 -4.41 16.71 -2.03
C LEU A 14 -4.04 16.62 -3.52
N PRO A 15 -4.63 15.66 -4.26
CA PRO A 15 -4.42 15.57 -5.70
C PRO A 15 -4.81 16.89 -6.37
N PRO A 16 -4.01 17.40 -7.31
CA PRO A 16 -4.28 18.67 -7.96
C PRO A 16 -5.33 18.47 -9.06
N PHE A 17 -6.57 18.12 -8.68
CA PHE A 17 -7.69 17.71 -9.55
C PHE A 17 -7.99 18.68 -10.71
N ALA A 18 -7.66 19.96 -10.53
CA ALA A 18 -7.85 20.97 -11.57
C ALA A 18 -6.79 20.94 -12.68
N THR A 19 -5.66 20.25 -12.49
CA THR A 19 -4.46 20.41 -13.35
C THR A 19 -3.84 19.12 -13.87
N PHE A 20 -4.04 17.97 -13.22
CA PHE A 20 -3.56 16.70 -13.80
C PHE A 20 -4.54 16.18 -14.87
N HIS A 21 -4.04 15.32 -15.74
CA HIS A 21 -4.79 14.72 -16.83
C HIS A 21 -4.78 13.19 -16.75
N ALA A 22 -5.69 12.52 -17.48
CA ALA A 22 -5.77 11.06 -17.52
C ALA A 22 -4.43 10.39 -17.93
N ARG A 23 -3.66 11.03 -18.82
CA ARG A 23 -2.31 10.58 -19.24
C ARG A 23 -1.28 10.55 -18.11
N ASP A 24 -1.51 11.27 -17.01
CA ASP A 24 -0.62 11.31 -15.86
C ASP A 24 -0.87 10.12 -14.92
N ILE A 25 -2.01 9.42 -15.04
CA ILE A 25 -2.38 8.30 -14.17
C ILE A 25 -1.41 7.13 -14.33
N ALA A 26 -1.31 6.58 -15.55
CA ALA A 26 -0.56 5.34 -15.76
C ALA A 26 0.93 5.46 -15.37
N PRO A 27 1.64 6.56 -15.71
CA PRO A 27 3.01 6.74 -15.24
C PRO A 27 3.14 6.87 -13.72
N ALA A 28 2.20 7.54 -13.05
CA ALA A 28 2.24 7.69 -11.59
C ALA A 28 1.99 6.36 -10.88
N VAL A 29 1.01 5.58 -11.34
CA VAL A 29 0.69 4.26 -10.80
C VAL A 29 1.87 3.29 -11.00
N ARG A 30 2.45 3.23 -12.20
CA ARG A 30 3.60 2.36 -12.46
C ARG A 30 4.83 2.73 -11.63
N ALA A 31 5.06 4.02 -11.39
CA ALA A 31 6.10 4.49 -10.49
C ALA A 31 5.85 4.01 -9.05
N ALA A 32 4.62 4.21 -8.53
CA ALA A 32 4.24 3.77 -7.20
C ALA A 32 4.31 2.25 -7.03
N ILE A 33 3.92 1.46 -8.03
CA ILE A 33 4.05 0.00 -8.02
C ILE A 33 5.52 -0.42 -7.97
N SER A 34 6.39 0.27 -8.73
CA SER A 34 7.82 -0.05 -8.76
C SER A 34 8.48 0.23 -7.41
N GLU A 35 8.15 1.37 -6.80
CA GLU A 35 8.63 1.74 -5.46
C GLU A 35 8.09 0.78 -4.39
N TYR A 36 6.79 0.49 -4.40
CA TYR A 36 6.17 -0.45 -3.49
C TYR A 36 6.77 -1.87 -3.61
N ALA A 37 7.06 -2.35 -4.83
CA ALA A 37 7.71 -3.63 -5.00
C ALA A 37 9.13 -3.66 -4.42
N LEU A 38 9.89 -2.56 -4.54
CA LEU A 38 11.23 -2.44 -3.95
C LEU A 38 11.16 -2.41 -2.43
N ASP A 39 10.27 -1.59 -1.87
CA ASP A 39 10.14 -1.44 -0.42
C ASP A 39 9.56 -2.69 0.25
N LEU A 40 8.65 -3.40 -0.43
CA LEU A 40 8.15 -4.69 0.04
C LEU A 40 9.28 -5.73 0.07
N ASN A 41 10.11 -5.82 -0.97
CA ASN A 41 11.28 -6.72 -0.96
C ASN A 41 12.20 -6.39 0.23
N ALA A 42 12.54 -5.12 0.42
CA ALA A 42 13.41 -4.70 1.50
C ALA A 42 12.80 -5.01 2.88
N LEU A 43 11.49 -4.81 3.04
CA LEU A 43 10.77 -5.23 4.25
C LEU A 43 10.83 -6.74 4.45
N GLU A 44 10.56 -7.53 3.42
CA GLU A 44 10.62 -9.00 3.51
C GLU A 44 12.02 -9.48 3.91
N ASP A 45 13.07 -8.90 3.33
CA ASP A 45 14.47 -9.20 3.69
C ASP A 45 14.74 -8.86 5.16
N ASP A 46 14.38 -7.65 5.60
CA ASP A 46 14.57 -7.20 6.99
C ASP A 46 13.81 -8.08 8.00
N LEU A 47 12.59 -8.52 7.66
CA LEU A 47 11.76 -9.37 8.52
C LEU A 47 12.30 -10.80 8.62
N CYS A 48 12.98 -11.32 7.58
CA CYS A 48 13.59 -12.64 7.62
C CYS A 48 14.78 -12.70 8.60
N ASP A 49 15.51 -11.59 8.72
CA ASP A 49 16.73 -11.49 9.53
C ASP A 49 16.47 -10.91 10.94
N ALA A 50 15.23 -10.54 11.27
CA ALA A 50 14.90 -9.88 12.52
C ALA A 50 14.75 -10.87 13.70
N ASP A 51 15.56 -10.65 14.74
CA ASP A 51 15.47 -11.40 16.01
C ASP A 51 14.40 -10.85 16.97
N ASP A 52 14.12 -9.53 16.93
CA ASP A 52 13.18 -8.84 17.82
C ASP A 52 12.13 -8.04 17.02
N LEU A 53 11.10 -8.74 16.53
CA LEU A 53 9.97 -8.10 15.84
C LEU A 53 9.08 -7.33 16.83
N CYS A 54 8.74 -6.10 16.47
CA CYS A 54 7.80 -5.26 17.19
C CYS A 54 6.77 -4.61 16.25
N TRP A 55 5.70 -4.05 16.81
CA TRP A 55 4.62 -3.42 16.04
C TRP A 55 5.16 -2.46 14.97
N THR A 56 6.04 -1.54 15.37
CA THR A 56 6.55 -0.48 14.49
C THR A 56 7.41 -1.04 13.35
N SER A 57 8.17 -2.11 13.60
CA SER A 57 9.00 -2.76 12.58
C SER A 57 8.19 -3.48 11.50
N VAL A 58 6.93 -3.83 11.78
CA VAL A 58 6.07 -4.58 10.85
C VAL A 58 4.90 -3.71 10.37
N MET A 59 3.99 -3.32 11.26
CA MET A 59 2.72 -2.69 10.91
C MET A 59 2.89 -1.27 10.40
N ASP A 60 3.67 -0.43 11.10
CA ASP A 60 3.88 0.96 10.68
C ASP A 60 4.64 1.01 9.35
N ARG A 61 5.62 0.11 9.17
CA ARG A 61 6.33 -0.03 7.90
C ARG A 61 5.42 -0.47 6.75
N LEU A 62 4.54 -1.43 7.00
CA LEU A 62 3.55 -1.85 6.00
C LEU A 62 2.61 -0.70 5.63
N GLU A 63 2.14 0.08 6.60
CA GLU A 63 1.30 1.25 6.34
C GLU A 63 2.01 2.26 5.43
N ILE A 64 3.30 2.54 5.69
CA ILE A 64 4.10 3.47 4.90
C ILE A 64 4.20 3.02 3.44
N ILE A 65 4.53 1.74 3.20
CA ILE A 65 4.75 1.24 1.83
C ILE A 65 3.43 1.02 1.07
N ASP A 66 2.33 0.72 1.78
CA ASP A 66 1.01 0.52 1.19
C ASP A 66 0.36 1.86 0.78
N ASP A 67 0.72 2.98 1.44
CA ASP A 67 0.01 4.26 1.34
C ASP A 67 0.00 4.87 -0.08
N PRO A 68 1.12 4.98 -0.83
CA PRO A 68 1.13 5.66 -2.12
C PRO A 68 0.19 5.00 -3.14
N LEU A 69 0.28 3.67 -3.28
CA LEU A 69 -0.58 2.94 -4.21
C LEU A 69 -2.04 2.98 -3.76
N ARG A 70 -2.31 2.86 -2.46
CA ARG A 70 -3.67 2.97 -1.90
C ARG A 70 -4.31 4.33 -2.18
N ARG A 71 -3.56 5.42 -1.99
CA ARG A 71 -4.03 6.79 -2.28
C ARG A 71 -4.32 6.95 -3.78
N LEU A 72 -3.44 6.46 -4.66
CA LEU A 72 -3.67 6.49 -6.11
C LEU A 72 -4.91 5.67 -6.51
N SER A 73 -5.09 4.47 -5.98
CA SER A 73 -6.29 3.66 -6.23
C SER A 73 -7.57 4.37 -5.77
N SER A 74 -7.54 5.04 -4.62
CA SER A 74 -8.68 5.83 -4.12
C SER A 74 -9.00 7.02 -5.03
N ILE A 75 -7.99 7.68 -5.61
CA ILE A 75 -8.19 8.74 -6.60
C ILE A 75 -8.89 8.20 -7.84
N LEU A 76 -8.45 7.04 -8.35
CA LEU A 76 -9.07 6.41 -9.52
C LEU A 76 -10.52 6.03 -9.27
N GLU A 77 -10.79 5.40 -8.14
CA GLU A 77 -12.15 5.05 -7.73
C GLU A 77 -13.05 6.29 -7.62
N HIS A 78 -12.55 7.36 -6.98
CA HIS A 78 -13.27 8.62 -6.88
C HIS A 78 -13.60 9.21 -8.26
N LEU A 79 -12.61 9.33 -9.15
CA LEU A 79 -12.79 9.88 -10.50
C LEU A 79 -13.73 9.02 -11.35
N SER A 80 -13.69 7.70 -11.20
CA SER A 80 -14.60 6.78 -11.90
C SER A 80 -16.08 7.03 -11.53
N THR A 81 -16.32 7.59 -10.34
CA THR A 81 -17.65 7.90 -9.81
C THR A 81 -18.10 9.32 -10.15
N VAL A 82 -17.22 10.33 -10.00
CA VAL A 82 -17.61 11.74 -10.10
C VAL A 82 -17.23 12.42 -11.43
N ALA A 83 -16.32 11.84 -12.19
CA ALA A 83 -15.72 12.46 -13.38
C ALA A 83 -15.47 11.46 -14.52
N ASN A 84 -16.27 10.40 -14.63
CA ASN A 84 -16.07 9.32 -15.59
C ASN A 84 -15.98 9.81 -17.06
N SER A 85 -14.89 9.45 -17.75
CA SER A 85 -14.68 9.75 -19.17
C SER A 85 -14.05 8.55 -19.91
N PRO A 86 -14.16 8.45 -21.24
CA PRO A 86 -13.47 7.41 -22.02
C PRO A 86 -11.96 7.37 -21.77
N GLU A 87 -11.33 8.54 -21.65
CA GLU A 87 -9.89 8.67 -21.41
C GLU A 87 -9.51 8.17 -20.01
N LEU A 88 -10.34 8.46 -18.99
CA LEU A 88 -10.13 7.96 -17.64
C LEU A 88 -10.34 6.46 -17.53
N ARG A 89 -11.38 5.91 -18.18
CA ARG A 89 -11.57 4.45 -18.23
C ARG A 89 -10.39 3.76 -18.90
N SER A 90 -9.92 4.28 -20.04
CA SER A 90 -8.75 3.73 -20.71
C SER A 90 -7.49 3.81 -19.84
N ALA A 91 -7.30 4.90 -19.09
CA ALA A 91 -6.16 5.03 -18.19
C ALA A 91 -6.24 4.09 -16.98
N GLN A 92 -7.46 3.83 -16.47
CA GLN A 92 -7.70 2.88 -15.39
C GLN A 92 -7.50 1.43 -15.87
N ASP A 93 -8.09 1.07 -17.01
CA ASP A 93 -7.95 -0.27 -17.61
C ASP A 93 -6.48 -0.62 -17.89
N ASP A 94 -5.65 0.37 -18.25
CA ASP A 94 -4.21 0.20 -18.52
C ASP A 94 -3.37 -0.16 -17.28
N VAL A 95 -3.90 0.06 -16.06
CA VAL A 95 -3.15 -0.17 -14.80
C VAL A 95 -3.89 -1.01 -13.76
N GLN A 96 -5.17 -1.31 -13.97
CA GLN A 96 -6.00 -2.01 -12.99
C GLN A 96 -5.43 -3.40 -12.64
N GLU A 97 -4.98 -4.14 -13.65
CA GLU A 97 -4.38 -5.47 -13.44
C GLU A 97 -3.05 -5.38 -12.69
N ASP A 98 -2.21 -4.39 -13.00
CA ASP A 98 -0.94 -4.19 -12.29
C ASP A 98 -1.16 -3.84 -10.81
N ILE A 99 -2.15 -3.00 -10.51
CA ILE A 99 -2.57 -2.67 -9.14
C ILE A 99 -3.00 -3.94 -8.39
N LEU A 100 -3.90 -4.72 -9.00
CA LEU A 100 -4.43 -5.95 -8.39
C LEU A 100 -3.33 -6.99 -8.17
N ALA A 101 -2.40 -7.13 -9.11
CA ALA A 101 -1.26 -8.03 -8.99
C ALA A 101 -0.36 -7.63 -7.81
N MET A 102 -0.04 -6.34 -7.67
CA MET A 102 0.79 -5.86 -6.57
C MET A 102 0.11 -6.01 -5.21
N GLN A 103 -1.18 -5.66 -5.11
CA GLN A 103 -1.99 -5.86 -3.90
C GLN A 103 -2.07 -7.34 -3.50
N SER A 104 -2.31 -8.22 -4.47
CA SER A 104 -2.36 -9.67 -4.25
C SER A 104 -1.01 -10.20 -3.76
N ARG A 105 0.09 -9.77 -4.38
CA ARG A 105 1.46 -10.14 -3.95
C ARG A 105 1.70 -9.78 -2.49
N ARG A 106 1.42 -8.54 -2.09
CA ARG A 106 1.62 -8.09 -0.70
C ARG A 106 0.70 -8.81 0.28
N ALA A 107 -0.56 -9.06 -0.09
CA ALA A 107 -1.51 -9.76 0.76
C ALA A 107 -1.12 -11.24 0.98
N GLN A 108 -0.48 -11.86 -0.01
CA GLN A 108 -0.08 -13.27 0.02
C GLN A 108 1.38 -13.48 0.44
N SER A 109 2.08 -12.45 0.91
CA SER A 109 3.47 -12.57 1.37
C SER A 109 3.57 -13.51 2.58
N PRO A 110 4.27 -14.66 2.46
CA PRO A 110 4.43 -15.59 3.58
C PRO A 110 5.29 -14.99 4.69
N VAL A 111 6.29 -14.16 4.33
CA VAL A 111 7.18 -13.50 5.28
C VAL A 111 6.40 -12.53 6.16
N VAL A 112 5.60 -11.67 5.53
CA VAL A 112 4.74 -10.74 6.28
C VAL A 112 3.74 -11.51 7.14
N PHE A 113 3.12 -12.57 6.61
CA PHE A 113 2.20 -13.40 7.38
C PHE A 113 2.86 -14.02 8.62
N HIS A 114 4.07 -14.58 8.50
CA HIS A 114 4.82 -15.11 9.63
C HIS A 114 5.18 -14.03 10.65
N ALA A 115 5.58 -12.83 10.19
CA ALA A 115 5.83 -11.71 11.10
C ALA A 115 4.58 -11.35 11.91
N MET A 116 3.39 -11.34 11.29
CA MET A 116 2.12 -11.13 12.01
C MET A 116 1.82 -12.22 13.04
N GLN A 117 2.12 -13.50 12.71
CA GLN A 117 1.96 -14.60 13.66
C GLN A 117 2.88 -14.43 14.87
N THR A 118 4.14 -14.04 14.65
CA THR A 118 5.11 -13.77 15.70
C THR A 118 4.65 -12.62 16.60
N LEU A 119 4.18 -11.51 16.02
CA LEU A 119 3.63 -10.39 16.79
C LEU A 119 2.45 -10.82 17.66
N ARG A 120 1.51 -11.60 17.11
CA ARG A 120 0.34 -12.09 17.86
C ARG A 120 0.72 -13.06 18.98
N ALA A 121 1.77 -13.86 18.81
CA ALA A 121 2.25 -14.80 19.81
C ALA A 121 3.15 -14.14 20.87
N SER A 122 3.59 -12.90 20.64
CA SER A 122 4.48 -12.20 21.55
C SER A 122 3.79 -11.78 22.85
N PRO A 123 4.50 -11.73 24.00
CA PRO A 123 3.95 -11.19 25.24
C PRO A 123 3.50 -9.73 25.15
N ALA A 124 4.11 -8.96 24.24
CA ALA A 124 3.77 -7.55 23.98
C ALA A 124 2.34 -7.41 23.41
N PHE A 125 1.80 -8.45 22.77
CA PHE A 125 0.44 -8.42 22.23
C PHE A 125 -0.62 -8.15 23.31
N ASP A 126 -0.50 -8.80 24.46
CA ASP A 126 -1.47 -8.64 25.56
C ASP A 126 -1.13 -7.46 26.49
N SER A 127 0.15 -7.09 26.58
CA SER A 127 0.65 -6.14 27.59
C SER A 127 0.94 -4.73 27.07
N GLU A 128 1.23 -4.58 25.78
CA GLU A 128 1.65 -3.30 25.17
C GLU A 128 0.71 -2.83 24.05
N PHE A 129 0.08 -3.73 23.31
CA PHE A 129 -0.76 -3.34 22.17
C PHE A 129 -2.10 -2.78 22.64
N THR A 130 -2.59 -1.76 21.93
CA THR A 130 -3.96 -1.28 22.13
C THR A 130 -4.98 -2.28 21.61
N THR A 131 -6.24 -2.14 22.03
CA THR A 131 -7.35 -2.95 21.51
C THR A 131 -7.43 -2.90 19.97
N GLU A 132 -7.23 -1.72 19.38
CA GLU A 132 -7.24 -1.53 17.93
C GLU A 132 -6.10 -2.29 17.26
N GLN A 133 -4.89 -2.22 17.83
CA GLN A 133 -3.72 -2.95 17.35
C GLN A 133 -3.94 -4.46 17.39
N GLN A 134 -4.50 -4.98 18.49
CA GLN A 134 -4.85 -6.41 18.62
C GLN A 134 -5.85 -6.87 17.56
N VAL A 135 -6.88 -6.05 17.29
CA VAL A 135 -7.88 -6.32 16.25
C VAL A 135 -7.25 -6.32 14.87
N LEU A 136 -6.43 -5.32 14.54
CA LEU A 136 -5.77 -5.21 13.25
C LEU A 136 -4.84 -6.39 12.97
N THR A 137 -3.95 -6.76 13.91
CA THR A 137 -3.08 -7.94 13.76
C THR A 137 -3.89 -9.21 13.58
N SER A 138 -5.00 -9.36 14.30
CA SER A 138 -5.87 -10.54 14.19
C SER A 138 -6.61 -10.61 12.85
N LEU A 139 -7.06 -9.46 12.33
CA LEU A 139 -7.73 -9.36 11.04
C LEU A 139 -6.78 -9.74 9.90
N CYS A 140 -5.53 -9.24 9.93
CA CYS A 140 -4.51 -9.60 8.94
C CYS A 140 -4.27 -11.11 8.86
N LEU A 141 -4.39 -11.84 9.97
CA LEU A 141 -4.23 -13.30 10.02
C LEU A 141 -5.47 -14.08 9.58
N SER A 142 -6.64 -13.45 9.50
CA SER A 142 -7.91 -14.11 9.13
C SER A 142 -8.16 -14.20 7.62
N CYS A 143 -7.38 -13.48 6.82
CA CYS A 143 -7.50 -13.44 5.36
C CYS A 143 -6.59 -14.48 4.64
N GLY A 144 -5.83 -15.28 5.38
CA GLY A 144 -4.91 -16.30 4.86
C GLY A 144 -5.50 -17.71 4.84
#